data_AF-F0RYN5-F1
#
_entry.id   AF-F0RYN5-F1
#
_cell.length_a   1.000
_cell.length_b   1.000
_cell.length_c   1.000
_cell.angle_alpha   90.00
_cell.angle_beta   90.00
_cell.angle_gamma   90.00
#
_symmetry.space_group_name_H-M   'P 1'
#
loop_
_entity.id
_entity.type
_entity.pdbx_description
1 polymer ?
#
loop_
_entity_poly.entity_id
_entity_poly.type
_entity_poly.pdbx_seq_one_letter_code
_entity_poly.pdbx_strand_id
1 'polypeptide(L)'
;MPFRRSHLLLCLCILLFFGGCTTIKQESGGDALSLLDVSRYPGNVYVGVSGPYSTKKRMVEEAILSAAKSIHLNRALALDSRLVTSYHSSVGLKSFATEEGAYFDDTAMAKTIENLEVLSIQFDAHAGAVVLVAFPEQKAQPRIYQSVFDEMGKPTWLKTYPEVDGYRFGIGSAKRHYFLNDSLEAADFAAAQNLLDLKTDHALSVEKVSTHNEQMQRDLYQAQRGLLTGFTVLARYYDKETQTYWSLASCYE
;
A
#
# COMPACT_ATOMS: atom_id res chain seq x y z
N MET A 1 13.80 -31.22 33.74
CA MET A 1 12.99 -32.41 33.41
C MET A 1 12.07 -32.06 32.26
N PRO A 2 11.98 -32.90 31.22
CA PRO A 2 11.55 -32.51 29.89
C PRO A 2 10.09 -32.91 29.61
N PHE A 3 9.39 -32.14 28.79
CA PHE A 3 8.22 -32.65 28.06
C PHE A 3 8.48 -32.55 26.56
N ARG A 4 8.25 -33.71 25.93
CA ARG A 4 8.56 -34.09 24.56
C ARG A 4 7.34 -33.85 23.67
N ARG A 5 7.65 -33.56 22.40
CA ARG A 5 6.89 -33.90 21.18
C ARG A 5 5.59 -33.14 20.92
N SER A 6 5.54 -32.46 19.78
CA SER A 6 4.71 -32.90 18.65
C SER A 6 5.24 -32.28 17.35
N HIS A 7 5.81 -33.12 16.50
CA HIS A 7 6.03 -32.82 15.10
C HIS A 7 4.66 -32.63 14.43
N LEU A 8 4.43 -31.49 13.80
CA LEU A 8 3.46 -31.41 12.71
C LEU A 8 4.23 -30.94 11.47
N LEU A 9 4.75 -31.93 10.73
CA LEU A 9 4.99 -31.79 9.31
C LEU A 9 3.67 -31.37 8.66
N LEU A 10 3.55 -30.12 8.23
CA LEU A 10 2.58 -29.77 7.19
C LEU A 10 3.33 -29.81 5.85
N CYS A 11 3.51 -31.04 5.36
CA CYS A 11 3.77 -31.31 3.95
C CYS A 11 2.54 -30.86 3.16
N LEU A 12 2.50 -29.59 2.76
CA LEU A 12 1.55 -29.14 1.74
C LEU A 12 2.20 -29.34 0.37
N CYS A 13 2.11 -30.57 -0.13
CA CYS A 13 2.32 -30.89 -1.53
C CYS A 13 1.22 -30.21 -2.35
N ILE A 14 1.44 -28.97 -2.77
CA ILE A 14 0.70 -28.38 -3.89
C ILE A 14 1.32 -28.95 -5.18
N LEU A 15 0.91 -30.18 -5.48
CA LEU A 15 0.84 -30.69 -6.84
C LEU A 15 -0.39 -30.05 -7.48
N LEU A 16 -0.23 -28.86 -8.06
CA LEU A 16 -1.19 -28.36 -9.03
C LEU A 16 -0.62 -28.50 -10.43
N PHE A 17 -1.28 -29.41 -11.13
CA PHE A 17 -1.19 -29.76 -12.53
C PHE A 17 -1.02 -28.55 -13.45
N PHE A 18 0.01 -28.64 -14.28
CA PHE A 18 -0.02 -28.13 -15.64
C PHE A 18 -1.26 -28.71 -16.35
N GLY A 19 -2.28 -27.89 -16.55
CA GLY A 19 -3.56 -28.33 -17.10
C GLY A 19 -4.46 -27.17 -17.54
N GLY A 20 -3.85 -26.14 -18.13
CA GLY A 20 -4.55 -25.02 -18.73
C GLY A 20 -3.51 -24.08 -19.32
N CYS A 21 -3.43 -23.97 -20.64
CA CYS A 21 -2.59 -22.98 -21.31
C CYS A 21 -3.19 -21.58 -21.09
N THR A 22 -3.05 -21.03 -19.88
CA THR A 22 -2.91 -19.59 -19.71
C THR A 22 -1.44 -19.30 -19.87
N THR A 23 -1.06 -18.88 -21.08
CA THR A 23 0.28 -18.38 -21.37
C THR A 23 0.53 -17.17 -20.48
N ILE A 24 1.11 -17.37 -19.28
CA ILE A 24 1.57 -16.27 -18.44
C ILE A 24 2.62 -15.54 -19.28
N LYS A 25 2.26 -14.34 -19.74
CA LYS A 25 3.13 -13.52 -20.57
C LYS A 25 4.25 -13.01 -19.67
N GLN A 26 5.35 -13.75 -19.62
CA GLN A 26 6.58 -13.32 -18.98
C GLN A 26 7.18 -12.23 -19.88
N GLU A 27 6.78 -10.97 -19.67
CA GLU A 27 7.35 -9.84 -20.38
C GLU A 27 8.78 -9.59 -19.87
N SER A 28 9.75 -10.22 -20.52
CA SER A 28 11.16 -9.91 -20.33
C SER A 28 11.48 -8.58 -21.01
N GLY A 29 11.46 -7.48 -20.26
CA GLY A 29 11.97 -6.19 -20.74
C GLY A 29 11.21 -4.93 -20.31
N GLY A 30 10.10 -5.05 -19.58
CA GLY A 30 9.41 -3.89 -18.99
C GLY A 30 10.11 -3.40 -17.71
N ASP A 31 10.16 -2.08 -17.50
CA ASP A 31 10.49 -1.51 -16.18
C ASP A 31 9.45 -2.04 -15.19
N ALA A 32 9.85 -2.82 -14.18
CA ALA A 32 8.92 -3.41 -13.21
C ALA A 32 8.09 -2.35 -12.48
N LEU A 33 8.59 -1.11 -12.42
CA LEU A 33 7.88 0.02 -11.85
C LEU A 33 6.70 0.50 -12.73
N SER A 34 6.70 0.17 -14.02
CA SER A 34 5.59 0.48 -14.95
C SER A 34 4.30 -0.29 -14.63
N LEU A 35 4.39 -1.34 -13.81
CA LEU A 35 3.26 -2.13 -13.33
C LEU A 35 2.61 -1.54 -12.06
N LEU A 36 3.23 -0.54 -11.44
CA LEU A 36 2.73 0.08 -10.22
C LEU A 36 1.47 0.92 -10.46
N ASP A 37 1.27 1.41 -11.70
CA ASP A 37 0.03 2.06 -12.09
C ASP A 37 -0.98 1.04 -12.64
N VAL A 38 -1.96 0.69 -11.80
CA VAL A 38 -3.06 -0.20 -12.14
C VAL A 38 -4.31 0.53 -12.63
N SER A 39 -4.28 1.86 -12.76
CA SER A 39 -5.44 2.69 -13.07
C SER A 39 -6.06 2.39 -14.44
N ARG A 40 -5.27 1.85 -15.38
CA ARG A 40 -5.71 1.37 -16.71
C ARG A 40 -6.41 0.00 -16.70
N TYR A 41 -6.27 -0.77 -15.63
CA TYR A 41 -6.89 -2.09 -15.50
C TYR A 41 -8.28 -1.98 -14.85
N PRO A 42 -9.16 -2.97 -15.05
CA PRO A 42 -10.43 -3.03 -14.34
C PRO A 42 -10.25 -2.98 -12.81
N GLY A 43 -11.28 -2.51 -12.10
CA GLY A 43 -11.25 -2.31 -10.63
C GLY A 43 -11.09 -3.59 -9.80
N ASN A 44 -11.15 -4.77 -10.42
CA ASN A 44 -10.86 -6.05 -9.78
C ASN A 44 -9.41 -6.52 -9.99
N VAL A 45 -8.56 -5.73 -10.63
CA VAL A 45 -7.13 -6.01 -10.79
C VAL A 45 -6.35 -5.35 -9.65
N TYR A 46 -5.29 -5.98 -9.17
CA TYR A 46 -4.46 -5.48 -8.09
C TYR A 46 -2.99 -5.74 -8.39
N VAL A 47 -2.11 -4.90 -7.84
CA VAL A 47 -0.66 -5.09 -7.93
C VAL A 47 -0.10 -5.39 -6.55
N GLY A 48 0.63 -6.49 -6.47
CA GLY A 48 1.40 -6.90 -5.31
C GLY A 48 2.89 -6.73 -5.55
N VAL A 49 3.62 -6.31 -4.52
CA VAL A 49 5.08 -6.13 -4.57
C VAL A 49 5.70 -6.86 -3.39
N SER A 50 6.73 -7.65 -3.64
CA SER A 50 7.58 -8.24 -2.60
C SER A 50 8.93 -7.57 -2.58
N GLY A 51 9.66 -7.65 -1.46
CA GLY A 51 11.11 -7.40 -1.42
C GLY A 51 11.93 -8.47 -2.18
N PRO A 52 13.26 -8.30 -2.29
CA PRO A 52 14.16 -9.29 -2.85
C PRO A 52 14.37 -10.45 -1.86
N TYR A 53 13.77 -11.62 -2.15
CA TYR A 53 13.97 -12.86 -1.38
C TYR A 53 15.01 -13.79 -2.02
N SER A 54 15.46 -14.80 -1.26
CA SER A 54 16.43 -15.80 -1.74
C SER A 54 15.91 -16.65 -2.91
N THR A 55 14.60 -16.74 -3.11
CA THR A 55 14.01 -17.49 -4.24
C THR A 55 12.93 -16.69 -4.93
N LYS A 56 12.84 -16.82 -6.26
CA LYS A 56 11.76 -16.24 -7.08
C LYS A 56 10.38 -16.70 -6.61
N LYS A 57 10.27 -17.97 -6.18
CA LYS A 57 9.04 -18.53 -5.61
C LYS A 57 8.58 -17.73 -4.40
N ARG A 58 9.49 -17.48 -3.44
CA ARG A 58 9.15 -16.70 -2.24
C ARG A 58 8.77 -15.26 -2.58
N MET A 59 9.46 -14.63 -3.53
CA MET A 59 9.10 -13.29 -4.00
C MET A 59 7.65 -13.26 -4.53
N VAL A 60 7.27 -14.22 -5.38
CA VAL A 60 5.91 -14.29 -5.94
C VAL A 60 4.87 -14.55 -4.84
N GLU A 61 5.13 -15.46 -3.90
CA GLU A 61 4.23 -15.75 -2.76
C GLU A 61 3.95 -14.47 -1.93
N GLU A 62 4.99 -13.71 -1.62
CA GLU A 62 4.88 -12.48 -0.83
C GLU A 62 4.20 -11.34 -1.61
N ALA A 63 4.44 -11.26 -2.93
CA ALA A 63 3.75 -10.30 -3.79
C ALA A 63 2.25 -10.64 -3.88
N ILE A 64 1.88 -11.91 -4.01
CA ILE A 64 0.47 -12.35 -4.00
C ILE A 64 -0.19 -12.03 -2.66
N LEU A 65 0.51 -12.27 -1.54
CA LEU A 65 0.03 -11.88 -0.20
C LEU A 65 -0.19 -10.36 -0.09
N SER A 66 0.73 -9.55 -0.62
CA SER A 66 0.61 -8.09 -0.69
C SER A 66 -0.63 -7.64 -1.49
N ALA A 67 -0.90 -8.28 -2.64
CA ALA A 67 -2.10 -8.00 -3.43
C ALA A 67 -3.39 -8.41 -2.67
N ALA A 68 -3.38 -9.56 -2.01
CA ALA A 68 -4.51 -10.01 -1.19
C ALA A 68 -4.82 -9.04 -0.05
N LYS A 69 -3.82 -8.54 0.67
CA LYS A 69 -3.99 -7.47 1.67
C LYS A 69 -4.70 -6.25 1.07
N SER A 70 -4.27 -5.81 -0.12
CA SER A 70 -4.89 -4.67 -0.81
C SER A 70 -6.38 -4.89 -1.14
N ILE A 71 -6.78 -6.13 -1.48
CA ILE A 71 -8.19 -6.49 -1.70
C ILE A 71 -8.99 -6.41 -0.40
N HIS A 72 -8.41 -6.87 0.71
CA HIS A 72 -9.07 -6.80 2.01
C HIS A 72 -9.25 -5.35 2.49
N LEU A 73 -8.27 -4.48 2.20
CA LEU A 73 -8.36 -3.04 2.48
C LEU A 73 -9.50 -2.35 1.72
N ASN A 74 -9.86 -2.82 0.51
CA ASN A 74 -11.00 -2.31 -0.28
C ASN A 74 -12.32 -2.36 0.49
N ARG A 75 -12.57 -3.45 1.23
CA ARG A 75 -13.85 -3.62 1.93
C ARG A 75 -14.05 -2.55 3.00
N ALA A 76 -13.08 -2.40 3.89
CA ALA A 76 -13.02 -1.32 4.85
C ALA A 76 -11.62 -1.27 5.46
N LEU A 77 -11.09 -0.05 5.60
CA LEU A 77 -9.86 0.19 6.33
C LEU A 77 -10.17 0.97 7.61
N ALA A 78 -9.96 0.32 8.75
CA ALA A 78 -9.98 0.97 10.05
C ALA A 78 -8.57 1.49 10.36
N LEU A 79 -8.45 2.79 10.58
CA LEU A 79 -7.20 3.43 10.95
C LEU A 79 -7.29 3.94 12.39
N ASP A 80 -6.33 3.55 13.22
CA ASP A 80 -6.00 4.23 14.47
C ASP A 80 -4.65 4.91 14.24
N SER A 81 -4.68 6.22 14.02
CA SER A 81 -3.48 7.01 13.76
C SER A 81 -3.11 7.80 14.99
N ARG A 82 -1.89 7.59 15.47
CA ARG A 82 -1.28 8.34 16.57
C ARG A 82 -0.04 9.03 16.06
N LEU A 83 -0.11 10.34 15.91
CA LEU A 83 1.00 11.17 15.50
C LEU A 83 1.59 11.86 16.73
N VAL A 84 2.87 11.59 16.99
CA VAL A 84 3.65 12.35 17.98
C VAL A 84 4.75 13.11 17.26
N THR A 85 4.65 14.43 17.23
CA THR A 85 5.62 15.32 16.60
C THR A 85 6.27 16.19 17.66
N SER A 86 7.60 16.16 17.79
CA SER A 86 8.35 17.12 18.63
C SER A 86 9.21 18.02 17.75
N TYR A 87 9.00 19.33 17.85
CA TYR A 87 9.73 20.36 17.10
C TYR A 87 10.56 21.22 18.05
N HIS A 88 11.80 21.51 17.66
CA HIS A 88 12.72 22.35 18.42
C HIS A 88 13.28 23.47 17.54
N SER A 89 13.18 24.73 17.96
CA SER A 89 13.52 25.90 17.13
C SER A 89 14.96 25.95 16.61
N SER A 90 15.91 25.28 17.27
CA SER A 90 17.33 25.24 16.86
C SER A 90 17.72 24.03 16.00
N VAL A 91 16.90 22.98 15.93
CA VAL A 91 17.26 21.69 15.28
C VAL A 91 16.20 21.20 14.29
N GLY A 92 14.99 21.77 14.32
CA GLY A 92 13.84 21.30 13.53
C GLY A 92 13.09 20.15 14.21
N LEU A 93 12.52 19.23 13.42
CA LEU A 93 11.79 18.04 13.88
C LEU A 93 12.75 17.08 14.63
N LYS A 94 12.52 16.88 15.94
CA LYS A 94 13.33 16.00 16.80
C LYS A 94 12.85 14.55 16.79
N SER A 95 11.54 14.32 16.75
CA SER A 95 10.97 12.97 16.73
C SER A 95 9.62 12.94 16.04
N PHE A 96 9.40 11.84 15.33
CA PHE A 96 8.16 11.46 14.65
C PHE A 96 7.93 9.98 14.95
N ALA A 97 6.75 9.64 15.45
CA ALA A 97 6.33 8.25 15.65
C ALA A 97 4.87 8.09 15.23
N THR A 98 4.62 7.14 14.34
CA THR A 98 3.30 6.60 14.01
C THR A 98 3.22 5.15 14.48
N GLU A 99 2.15 4.79 15.20
CA GLU A 99 1.81 3.41 15.54
C GLU A 99 0.60 3.03 14.69
N GLU A 100 0.74 1.97 13.89
CA GLU A 100 -0.16 1.64 12.78
C GLU A 100 -0.52 0.14 12.84
N GLY A 101 -1.79 -0.22 12.59
CA GLY A 101 -2.21 -1.62 12.57
C GLY A 101 -3.47 -1.86 11.76
N ALA A 102 -3.37 -2.74 10.75
CA ALA A 102 -4.51 -3.30 10.03
C ALA A 102 -4.73 -4.76 10.44
N TYR A 103 -5.95 -5.11 10.83
CA TYR A 103 -6.32 -6.47 11.23
C TYR A 103 -6.87 -7.25 10.03
N PHE A 104 -6.33 -8.43 9.77
CA PHE A 104 -6.78 -9.34 8.70
C PHE A 104 -7.18 -10.69 9.30
N ASP A 105 -8.30 -11.25 8.85
CA ASP A 105 -8.70 -12.63 9.16
C ASP A 105 -7.90 -13.60 8.26
N ASP A 106 -7.05 -14.42 8.87
CA ASP A 106 -6.19 -15.40 8.18
C ASP A 106 -6.98 -16.37 7.29
N THR A 107 -8.20 -16.75 7.72
CA THR A 107 -9.04 -17.68 6.95
C THR A 107 -9.56 -17.01 5.69
N ALA A 108 -10.03 -15.76 5.82
CA ALA A 108 -10.48 -14.97 4.70
C ALA A 108 -9.33 -14.64 3.74
N MET A 109 -8.13 -14.38 4.27
CA MET A 109 -6.92 -14.12 3.49
C MET A 109 -6.53 -15.33 2.63
N ALA A 110 -6.48 -16.52 3.23
CA ALA A 110 -6.15 -17.76 2.51
C ALA A 110 -7.13 -18.01 1.36
N LYS A 111 -8.43 -17.88 1.60
CA LYS A 111 -9.47 -18.02 0.56
C LYS A 111 -9.29 -16.99 -0.56
N THR A 112 -8.98 -15.74 -0.22
CA THR A 112 -8.73 -14.71 -1.24
C THR A 112 -7.54 -15.11 -2.11
N ILE A 113 -6.42 -15.51 -1.51
CA ILE A 113 -5.19 -15.92 -2.22
C ILE A 113 -5.46 -17.09 -3.19
N GLU A 114 -6.22 -18.10 -2.75
CA GLU A 114 -6.58 -19.26 -3.58
C GLU A 114 -7.38 -18.89 -4.83
N ASN A 115 -8.14 -17.79 -4.76
CA ASN A 115 -9.01 -17.33 -5.84
C ASN A 115 -8.37 -16.28 -6.75
N LEU A 116 -7.11 -15.87 -6.50
CA LEU A 116 -6.43 -14.89 -7.35
C LEU A 116 -5.98 -15.49 -8.68
N GLU A 117 -6.26 -14.79 -9.76
CA GLU A 117 -5.74 -15.11 -11.09
C GLU A 117 -4.51 -14.25 -11.38
N VAL A 118 -3.34 -14.87 -11.56
CA VAL A 118 -2.10 -14.13 -11.89
C VAL A 118 -2.09 -13.73 -13.36
N LEU A 119 -2.07 -12.42 -13.62
CA LEU A 119 -2.05 -11.86 -14.97
C LEU A 119 -0.62 -11.67 -15.49
N SER A 120 0.29 -11.21 -14.63
CA SER A 120 1.67 -10.91 -14.99
C SER A 120 2.59 -11.04 -13.77
N ILE A 121 3.82 -11.46 -14.02
CA ILE A 121 4.90 -11.49 -13.03
C ILE A 121 6.12 -10.84 -13.67
N GLN A 122 6.64 -9.80 -13.02
CA GLN A 122 7.92 -9.19 -13.37
C GLN A 122 8.86 -9.28 -12.17
N PHE A 123 10.16 -9.42 -12.45
CA PHE A 123 11.20 -9.45 -11.45
C PHE A 123 12.11 -8.25 -11.64
N ASP A 124 12.43 -7.57 -10.56
CA ASP A 124 13.43 -6.52 -10.52
C ASP A 124 14.42 -6.79 -9.39
N ALA A 125 15.70 -6.50 -9.63
CA ALA A 125 16.77 -6.83 -8.71
C ALA A 125 16.68 -6.07 -7.38
N HIS A 126 16.06 -4.88 -7.38
CA HIS A 126 15.94 -4.00 -6.22
C HIS A 126 14.55 -4.06 -5.60
N ALA A 127 13.52 -4.26 -6.42
CA ALA A 127 12.16 -4.45 -5.97
C ALA A 127 11.97 -5.84 -5.36
N GLY A 128 12.28 -6.90 -6.11
CA GLY A 128 11.78 -8.25 -5.85
C GLY A 128 10.85 -8.71 -6.98
N ALA A 129 9.67 -9.22 -6.64
CA ALA A 129 8.63 -9.53 -7.63
C ALA A 129 7.53 -8.46 -7.61
N VAL A 130 7.08 -8.06 -8.80
CA VAL A 130 5.87 -7.27 -9.03
C VAL A 130 4.87 -8.15 -9.75
N VAL A 131 3.72 -8.38 -9.12
CA VAL A 131 2.71 -9.33 -9.61
C VAL A 131 1.40 -8.59 -9.81
N LEU A 132 0.84 -8.68 -11.02
CA LEU A 132 -0.55 -8.29 -11.26
C LEU A 132 -1.45 -9.50 -11.11
N VAL A 133 -2.54 -9.31 -10.36
CA VAL A 133 -3.57 -10.32 -10.15
C VAL A 133 -4.95 -9.75 -10.47
N ALA A 134 -5.86 -10.57 -10.96
CA ALA A 134 -7.28 -10.31 -10.95
C ALA A 134 -7.94 -11.04 -9.77
N PHE A 135 -8.97 -10.43 -9.19
CA PHE A 135 -9.82 -11.03 -8.18
C PHE A 135 -11.21 -11.33 -8.80
N PRO A 136 -11.47 -12.56 -9.28
CA PRO A 136 -12.67 -12.88 -10.05
C PRO A 136 -13.99 -12.79 -9.26
N GLU A 137 -13.95 -12.92 -7.93
CA GLU A 137 -15.14 -12.73 -7.09
C GLU A 137 -15.64 -11.28 -7.11
N GLN A 138 -14.79 -10.31 -7.45
CA GLN A 138 -15.17 -8.92 -7.67
C GLN A 138 -15.46 -8.68 -9.15
N LYS A 139 -16.63 -8.12 -9.45
CA LYS A 139 -17.03 -7.80 -10.82
C LYS A 139 -16.02 -6.85 -11.47
N ALA A 140 -15.52 -7.22 -12.65
CA ALA A 140 -14.70 -6.36 -13.49
C ALA A 140 -15.54 -5.14 -13.93
N GLN A 141 -15.18 -3.97 -13.44
CA GLN A 141 -15.76 -2.69 -13.82
C GLN A 141 -14.64 -1.70 -14.14
N PRO A 142 -14.89 -0.68 -14.98
CA PRO A 142 -13.95 0.42 -15.12
C PRO A 142 -13.58 0.99 -13.75
N ARG A 143 -12.32 1.36 -13.56
CA ARG A 143 -11.94 2.11 -12.36
C ARG A 143 -12.57 3.49 -12.39
N ILE A 144 -12.78 4.02 -11.20
CA ILE A 144 -13.34 5.35 -10.97
C ILE A 144 -12.43 6.46 -11.52
N TYR A 145 -11.14 6.16 -11.70
CA TYR A 145 -10.15 7.09 -12.18
C TYR A 145 -9.04 6.36 -12.93
N GLN A 146 -8.56 6.99 -14.01
CA GLN A 146 -7.42 6.56 -14.81
C GLN A 146 -6.35 7.67 -14.77
N SER A 147 -5.10 7.33 -14.48
CA SER A 147 -4.01 8.31 -14.44
C SER A 147 -3.82 9.01 -15.77
N VAL A 148 -3.78 10.35 -15.73
CA VAL A 148 -3.33 11.19 -16.84
C VAL A 148 -1.94 11.71 -16.51
N PHE A 149 -1.02 11.69 -17.47
CA PHE A 149 0.37 12.11 -17.33
C PHE A 149 0.61 13.43 -18.05
N ASP A 150 1.44 14.30 -17.48
CA ASP A 150 1.90 15.54 -18.11
C ASP A 150 3.01 15.28 -19.14
N GLU A 151 3.45 16.34 -19.83
CA GLU A 151 4.51 16.27 -20.86
C GLU A 151 5.85 15.74 -20.32
N MET A 152 6.06 15.79 -19.00
CA MET A 152 7.25 15.28 -18.33
C MET A 152 7.06 13.82 -17.85
N GLY A 153 5.93 13.19 -18.17
CA GLY A 153 5.61 11.84 -17.72
C GLY A 153 5.28 11.76 -16.23
N LYS A 154 4.95 12.89 -15.57
CA LYS A 154 4.50 12.91 -14.17
C LYS A 154 2.99 12.81 -14.13
N PRO A 155 2.40 12.02 -13.22
CA PRO A 155 0.95 11.99 -13.07
C PRO A 155 0.41 13.36 -12.66
N THR A 156 -0.63 13.81 -13.36
CA THR A 156 -1.33 15.08 -13.10
C THR A 156 -1.90 15.15 -11.68
N TRP A 157 -2.29 14.00 -11.14
CA TRP A 157 -2.83 13.90 -9.79
C TRP A 157 -1.83 14.34 -8.71
N LEU A 158 -0.52 14.39 -8.98
CA LEU A 158 0.47 14.94 -8.03
C LEU A 158 0.24 16.42 -7.69
N LYS A 159 -0.44 17.16 -8.57
CA LYS A 159 -0.68 18.61 -8.42
C LYS A 159 -2.13 18.92 -8.05
N THR A 160 -3.06 18.10 -8.48
CA THR A 160 -4.50 18.36 -8.35
C THR A 160 -5.24 17.05 -8.11
N TYR A 161 -6.03 16.98 -7.05
CA TYR A 161 -6.84 15.80 -6.77
C TYR A 161 -7.82 15.52 -7.93
N PRO A 162 -8.03 14.25 -8.29
CA PRO A 162 -9.15 13.89 -9.16
C PRO A 162 -10.49 14.31 -8.55
N GLU A 163 -11.42 14.74 -9.39
CA GLU A 163 -12.79 15.06 -9.00
C GLU A 163 -13.74 14.03 -9.64
N VAL A 164 -14.31 13.15 -8.80
CA VAL A 164 -15.25 12.10 -9.23
C VAL A 164 -16.37 12.00 -8.19
N ASP A 165 -17.62 12.16 -8.63
CA ASP A 165 -18.80 12.17 -7.76
C ASP A 165 -18.88 10.92 -6.86
N GLY A 166 -19.08 11.15 -5.56
CA GLY A 166 -19.20 10.09 -4.55
C GLY A 166 -17.88 9.48 -4.10
N TYR A 167 -16.74 10.04 -4.52
CA TYR A 167 -15.41 9.62 -4.11
C TYR A 167 -14.57 10.77 -3.57
N ARG A 168 -13.77 10.47 -2.56
CA ARG A 168 -12.65 11.31 -2.11
C ARG A 168 -11.33 10.68 -2.49
N PHE A 169 -10.35 11.53 -2.74
CA PHE A 169 -8.99 11.12 -3.11
C PHE A 169 -7.99 11.63 -2.08
N GLY A 170 -6.98 10.82 -1.81
CA GLY A 170 -5.82 11.18 -0.99
C GLY A 170 -4.54 10.79 -1.69
N ILE A 171 -3.53 11.65 -1.54
CA ILE A 171 -2.21 11.43 -2.10
C ILE A 171 -1.26 11.29 -0.94
N GLY A 172 -0.53 10.19 -0.90
CA GLY A 172 0.52 9.94 0.07
C GLY A 172 1.88 9.93 -0.59
N SER A 173 2.90 10.22 0.20
CA SER A 173 4.28 10.17 -0.26
C SER A 173 5.20 9.61 0.81
N ALA A 174 6.22 8.87 0.39
CA ALA A 174 7.28 8.40 1.26
C ALA A 174 8.65 8.54 0.60
N LYS A 175 9.67 8.78 1.43
CA LYS A 175 11.07 8.64 1.00
C LYS A 175 11.46 7.17 0.97
N ARG A 176 12.60 6.89 0.34
CA ARG A 176 13.11 5.54 0.19
C ARG A 176 13.39 4.88 1.56
N HIS A 177 12.75 3.74 1.78
CA HIS A 177 13.10 2.77 2.81
C HIS A 177 14.06 1.71 2.26
N TYR A 178 14.45 0.74 3.10
CA TYR A 178 15.37 -0.32 2.71
C TYR A 178 14.82 -1.14 1.54
N PHE A 179 13.53 -1.51 1.60
CA PHE A 179 12.84 -2.19 0.50
C PHE A 179 11.81 -1.31 -0.22
N LEU A 180 11.58 -1.62 -1.50
CA LEU A 180 10.60 -0.91 -2.33
C LEU A 180 9.19 -1.05 -1.76
N ASN A 181 8.78 -2.27 -1.38
CA ASN A 181 7.45 -2.53 -0.83
C ASN A 181 7.19 -1.68 0.43
N ASP A 182 8.19 -1.54 1.32
CA ASP A 182 8.06 -0.71 2.53
C ASP A 182 7.84 0.76 2.16
N SER A 183 8.51 1.24 1.11
CA SER A 183 8.35 2.62 0.65
C SER A 183 6.98 2.87 0.02
N LEU A 184 6.46 1.90 -0.73
CA LEU A 184 5.11 1.97 -1.31
C LEU A 184 4.04 1.86 -0.24
N GLU A 185 4.21 0.95 0.73
CA GLU A 185 3.28 0.78 1.86
C GLU A 185 3.21 2.04 2.72
N ALA A 186 4.36 2.67 3.02
CA ALA A 186 4.40 3.95 3.70
C ALA A 186 3.68 5.06 2.92
N ALA A 187 3.82 5.10 1.59
CA ALA A 187 3.10 6.06 0.75
C ALA A 187 1.60 5.77 0.70
N ASP A 188 1.18 4.50 0.63
CA ASP A 188 -0.24 4.09 0.68
C ASP A 188 -0.88 4.47 2.02
N PHE A 189 -0.16 4.26 3.13
CA PHE A 189 -0.61 4.65 4.45
C PHE A 189 -0.74 6.17 4.58
N ALA A 190 0.25 6.93 4.11
CA ALA A 190 0.17 8.39 4.08
C ALA A 190 -1.04 8.88 3.25
N ALA A 191 -1.38 8.19 2.16
CA ALA A 191 -2.57 8.52 1.36
C ALA A 191 -3.86 8.25 2.14
N ALA A 192 -3.91 7.15 2.88
CA ALA A 192 -5.03 6.78 3.74
C ALA A 192 -5.20 7.76 4.91
N GLN A 193 -4.10 8.19 5.53
CA GLN A 193 -4.09 9.21 6.57
C GLN A 193 -4.63 10.54 6.03
N ASN A 194 -4.17 10.98 4.86
CA ASN A 194 -4.67 12.21 4.24
C ASN A 194 -6.17 12.12 3.90
N LEU A 195 -6.68 10.95 3.51
CA LEU A 195 -8.13 10.71 3.37
C LEU A 195 -8.86 10.80 4.72
N LEU A 196 -8.27 10.26 5.78
CA LEU A 196 -8.83 10.29 7.12
C LEU A 196 -8.91 11.73 7.66
N ASP A 197 -7.87 12.53 7.44
CA ASP A 197 -7.84 13.95 7.80
C ASP A 197 -8.96 14.74 7.11
N LEU A 198 -9.32 14.39 5.87
CA LEU A 198 -10.43 15.00 5.13
C LEU A 198 -11.82 14.53 5.60
N LYS A 199 -11.91 13.42 6.34
CA LYS A 199 -13.17 12.82 6.82
C LYS A 199 -13.45 13.04 8.30
N THR A 200 -12.43 13.31 9.11
CA THR A 200 -12.57 13.25 10.57
C THR A 200 -12.88 14.63 11.15
N ASP A 201 -14.09 14.81 11.66
CA ASP A 201 -14.49 16.02 12.40
C ASP A 201 -13.87 16.09 13.81
N HIS A 202 -13.36 14.97 14.33
CA HIS A 202 -12.89 14.82 15.72
C HIS A 202 -11.49 14.21 15.79
N ALA A 203 -10.47 15.05 15.64
CA ALA A 203 -9.10 14.71 16.00
C ALA A 203 -8.85 15.12 17.46
N LEU A 204 -8.41 14.20 18.32
CA LEU A 204 -7.86 14.58 19.61
C LEU A 204 -6.47 15.17 19.35
N SER A 205 -6.36 16.50 19.42
CA SER A 205 -5.08 17.20 19.27
C SER A 205 -4.70 17.82 20.61
N VAL A 206 -3.59 17.37 21.19
CA VAL A 206 -2.98 17.96 22.37
C VAL A 206 -1.66 18.55 21.94
N GLU A 207 -1.58 19.87 21.99
CA GLU A 207 -0.35 20.61 21.74
C GLU A 207 0.23 21.11 23.06
N LYS A 208 1.53 20.86 23.26
CA LYS A 208 2.30 21.40 24.37
C LYS A 208 3.43 22.25 23.81
N VAL A 209 3.34 23.56 24.06
CA VAL A 209 4.41 24.51 23.75
C VAL A 209 5.15 24.83 25.04
N SER A 210 6.46 24.64 25.04
CA SER A 210 7.34 25.04 26.14
C SER A 210 8.50 25.86 25.63
N THR A 211 8.83 26.94 26.33
CA THR A 211 9.96 27.81 26.00
C THR A 211 11.04 27.66 27.07
N HIS A 212 12.24 27.23 26.70
CA HIS A 212 13.39 27.11 27.61
C HIS A 212 14.60 27.77 26.94
N ASN A 213 15.32 28.65 27.64
CA ASN A 213 16.50 29.37 27.12
C ASN A 213 16.28 30.04 25.74
N GLU A 214 15.17 30.79 25.58
CA GLU A 214 14.77 31.43 24.31
C GLU A 214 14.53 30.46 23.14
N GLN A 215 14.51 29.16 23.40
CA GLN A 215 14.23 28.12 22.41
C GLN A 215 12.82 27.57 22.63
N MET A 216 12.07 27.50 21.52
CA MET A 216 10.71 26.99 21.52
C MET A 216 10.74 25.49 21.22
N GLN A 217 10.14 24.71 22.11
CA GLN A 217 9.78 23.32 21.88
C GLN A 217 8.26 23.21 21.73
N ARG A 218 7.82 22.54 20.67
CA ARG A 218 6.40 22.26 20.39
C ARG A 218 6.23 20.76 20.25
N ASP A 219 5.49 20.16 21.16
CA ASP A 219 5.10 18.76 21.10
C ASP A 219 3.63 18.69 20.71
N LEU A 220 3.33 18.02 19.59
CA LEU A 220 1.99 17.80 19.07
C LEU A 220 1.68 16.30 19.18
N TYR A 221 0.65 15.99 19.94
CA TYR A 221 0.02 14.67 19.97
C TYR A 221 -1.30 14.77 19.21
N GLN A 222 -1.46 13.99 18.16
CA GLN A 222 -2.73 13.84 17.45
C GLN A 222 -3.14 12.38 17.45
N ALA A 223 -4.37 12.10 17.88
CA ALA A 223 -5.00 10.80 17.75
C ALA A 223 -6.28 10.94 16.92
N GLN A 224 -6.36 10.15 15.86
CA GLN A 224 -7.51 10.10 14.96
C GLN A 224 -7.91 8.67 14.72
N ARG A 225 -9.22 8.45 14.67
CA ARG A 225 -9.82 7.16 14.36
C ARG A 225 -10.92 7.36 13.37
N GLY A 226 -10.91 6.55 12.31
CA GLY A 226 -12.00 6.55 11.36
C GLY A 226 -12.00 5.30 10.50
N LEU A 227 -13.14 5.12 9.83
CA LEU A 227 -13.39 4.02 8.92
C LEU A 227 -13.42 4.56 7.49
N LEU A 228 -12.48 4.12 6.66
CA LEU A 228 -12.47 4.41 5.24
C LEU A 228 -13.15 3.25 4.51
N THR A 229 -14.40 3.43 4.11
CA THR A 229 -15.16 2.47 3.32
C THR A 229 -14.79 2.57 1.84
N GLY A 230 -14.59 1.43 1.17
CA GLY A 230 -14.21 1.41 -0.25
C GLY A 230 -12.75 1.82 -0.51
N PHE A 231 -11.88 1.78 0.51
CA PHE A 231 -10.50 2.27 0.40
C PHE A 231 -9.71 1.52 -0.66
N THR A 232 -9.32 2.21 -1.73
CA THR A 232 -8.61 1.57 -2.84
C THR A 232 -7.40 2.39 -3.24
N VAL A 233 -6.23 1.76 -3.31
CA VAL A 233 -5.04 2.32 -3.96
C VAL A 233 -5.23 2.20 -5.48
N LEU A 234 -5.27 3.33 -6.17
CA LEU A 234 -5.60 3.42 -7.60
C LEU A 234 -4.36 3.44 -8.48
N ALA A 235 -3.33 4.15 -8.05
CA ALA A 235 -2.10 4.33 -8.80
C ALA A 235 -0.94 4.58 -7.83
N ARG A 236 0.25 4.14 -8.24
CA ARG A 236 1.51 4.46 -7.57
C ARG A 236 2.50 4.99 -8.59
N TYR A 237 3.36 5.92 -8.16
CA TYR A 237 4.35 6.57 -9.02
C TYR A 237 5.67 6.72 -8.29
N TYR A 238 6.78 6.48 -8.99
CA TYR A 238 8.12 6.72 -8.46
C TYR A 238 8.75 7.90 -9.18
N ASP A 239 8.98 8.99 -8.44
CA ASP A 239 9.72 10.14 -8.94
C ASP A 239 11.22 9.91 -8.75
N LYS A 240 11.90 9.63 -9.88
CA LYS A 240 13.35 9.37 -9.92
C LYS A 240 14.18 10.60 -9.53
N GLU A 241 13.69 11.81 -9.78
CA GLU A 241 14.42 13.06 -9.50
C GLU A 241 14.50 13.32 -8.00
N THR A 242 13.37 13.16 -7.32
CA THR A 242 13.25 13.45 -5.88
C THR A 242 13.42 12.22 -4.99
N GLN A 243 13.58 11.04 -5.60
CA GLN A 243 13.59 9.73 -4.95
C GLN A 243 12.39 9.54 -4.01
N THR A 244 11.21 9.90 -4.50
CA THR A 244 9.97 9.90 -3.73
C THR A 244 8.97 8.91 -4.34
N TYR A 245 8.38 8.09 -3.47
CA TYR A 245 7.31 7.18 -3.82
C TYR A 245 5.98 7.85 -3.51
N TRP A 246 5.05 7.79 -4.46
CA TRP A 246 3.75 8.42 -4.38
C TRP A 246 2.64 7.39 -4.56
N SER A 247 1.56 7.54 -3.81
CA SER A 247 0.37 6.72 -3.91
C SER A 247 -0.87 7.59 -4.00
N LEU A 248 -1.74 7.28 -4.96
CA LEU A 248 -3.08 7.83 -5.07
C LEU A 248 -4.06 6.79 -4.54
N ALA A 249 -4.81 7.15 -3.50
CA ALA A 249 -5.88 6.33 -2.95
C ALA A 249 -7.22 7.06 -3.04
N SER A 250 -8.30 6.28 -2.93
CA SER A 250 -9.66 6.80 -2.87
C SER A 250 -10.49 6.07 -1.82
N CYS A 251 -11.56 6.71 -1.36
CA CYS A 251 -12.63 6.09 -0.59
C CYS A 251 -13.98 6.68 -1.00
N TYR A 252 -15.08 6.02 -0.62
CA TYR A 252 -16.41 6.60 -0.78
C TYR A 252 -16.54 7.84 0.11
N GLU A 253 -17.29 8.85 -0.33
CA GLU A 253 -17.70 9.97 0.54
C GLU A 253 -18.56 9.53 1.72
#